data_AF-A0A2J7VYY8-F1
#
_entry.id   AF-A0A2J7VYY8-F1
#
_cell.length_a   1.000
_cell.length_b   1.000
_cell.length_c   1.000
_cell.angle_alpha   90.00
_cell.angle_beta   90.00
_cell.angle_gamma   90.00
#
_symmetry.space_group_name_H-M   'P 1'
#
loop_
_entity.id
_entity.type
_entity.pdbx_description
1 polymer ?
#
loop_
_entity_poly.entity_id
_entity_poly.type
_entity_poly.pdbx_seq_one_letter_code
_entity_poly.pdbx_strand_id
1 'polypeptide(L)' 'MTDQEREEHIKSCGLLLLKAHREGDVEGAKYWLALQNEAIKARTPRQIARMEGCYFVEQGDLAKQASEARGAAGG' A
#
# COMPACT_ATOMS: atom_id res chain seq x y z
N MET A 1 10.06 -2.23 2.57
CA MET A 1 8.66 -1.91 2.88
C MET A 1 7.76 -2.77 2.00
N THR A 2 6.93 -3.60 2.61
CA THR A 2 5.87 -4.37 1.95
C THR A 2 4.71 -3.46 1.51
N ASP A 3 3.80 -3.98 0.69
CA ASP A 3 2.60 -3.22 0.31
C ASP A 3 1.74 -2.87 1.54
N GLN A 4 1.66 -3.77 2.52
CA GLN A 4 0.90 -3.52 3.75
C GLN A 4 1.57 -2.46 4.63
N GLU A 5 2.89 -2.57 4.84
CA GLU A 5 3.65 -1.54 5.59
C GLU A 5 3.55 -0.17 4.91
N ARG A 6 3.49 -0.13 3.56
CA ARG A 6 3.29 1.10 2.80
C ARG A 6 1.94 1.75 3.11
N GLU A 7 0.86 0.99 3.13
CA GLU A 7 -0.47 1.53 3.44
C GLU A 7 -0.59 1.95 4.91
N GLU A 8 0.04 1.22 5.83
CA GLU A 8 0.12 1.61 7.24
C GLU A 8 0.91 2.92 7.41
N HIS A 9 2.00 3.09 6.66
CA HIS A 9 2.77 4.33 6.64
C HIS A 9 1.97 5.50 6.05
N ILE A 10 1.30 5.33 4.91
CA ILE A 10 0.42 6.34 4.29
C ILE A 10 -0.66 6.79 5.27
N LYS A 11 -1.30 5.85 5.98
CA LYS A 11 -2.31 6.15 7.01
C LYS A 11 -1.72 6.95 8.16
N SER A 12 -0.54 6.55 8.64
CA SER A 12 0.15 7.23 9.75
C SER A 12 0.51 8.68 9.39
N CYS A 13 1.03 8.92 8.18
CA CYS A 13 1.28 10.28 7.69
C CYS A 13 0.00 11.11 7.64
N GLY A 14 -1.13 10.54 7.22
CA GLY A 14 -2.42 11.22 7.21
C GLY A 14 -2.90 11.63 8.62
N LEU A 15 -2.73 10.76 9.62
CA LEU A 15 -3.06 11.09 11.02
C LEU A 15 -2.17 12.21 11.57
N LEU A 16 -0.89 12.18 11.24
CA LEU A 16 0.07 13.21 11.68
C LEU A 16 -0.16 14.55 10.98
N LEU A 17 -0.54 14.54 9.71
CA LEU A 17 -1.01 15.72 8.98
C LEU A 17 -2.22 16.37 9.67
N LEU A 18 -3.24 15.58 10.02
CA LEU A 18 -4.43 16.07 10.72
C LEU A 18 -4.10 16.63 12.11
N LYS A 19 -3.17 15.99 12.82
CA LYS A 19 -2.66 16.49 14.10
C LYS A 19 -1.97 17.84 13.94
N ALA A 20 -1.04 17.96 12.98
CA ALA A 20 -0.32 19.20 12.70
C ALA A 20 -1.29 20.35 12.33
N HIS A 21 -2.31 20.09 11.51
CA HIS A 21 -3.37 21.06 11.22
C HIS A 21 -4.12 21.52 12.47
N ARG A 22 -4.46 20.59 13.38
CA ARG A 22 -5.14 20.92 14.64
C ARG A 22 -4.27 21.77 15.56
N GLU A 23 -2.96 21.55 15.53
CA GLU A 23 -1.98 22.26 16.36
C GLU A 23 -1.51 23.58 15.75
N GLY A 24 -1.95 23.92 14.53
CA GLY A 24 -1.49 25.10 13.81
C GLY A 24 -0.06 24.97 13.27
N ASP A 25 0.51 23.76 13.27
CA ASP A 25 1.85 23.48 12.75
C ASP A 25 1.82 23.33 11.22
N VAL A 26 1.98 24.46 10.55
CA VAL A 26 1.94 24.54 9.08
C VAL A 26 3.11 23.79 8.43
N GLU A 27 4.30 23.85 9.00
CA GLU A 27 5.47 23.18 8.42
C GLU A 27 5.41 21.67 8.64
N GLY A 28 4.96 21.23 9.83
CA GLY A 28 4.66 19.82 10.07
C GLY A 28 3.59 19.27 9.12
N ALA A 29 2.52 20.02 8.87
CA ALA A 29 1.49 19.63 7.90
C ALA A 29 2.08 19.45 6.49
N LYS A 30 2.87 20.41 5.99
CA LYS A 30 3.53 20.29 4.68
C LYS A 30 4.45 19.07 4.61
N TYR A 31 5.21 18.83 5.67
CA TYR A 31 6.13 17.69 5.77
C TYR A 31 5.38 16.35 5.70
N TRP A 32 4.33 16.16 6.49
CA TRP A 32 3.57 14.91 6.50
C TRP A 32 2.81 14.68 5.20
N LEU A 33 2.31 15.75 4.57
CA LEU A 33 1.70 15.67 3.24
C LEU A 33 2.72 15.25 2.16
N ALA A 34 3.94 15.80 2.20
CA ALA A 34 5.00 15.43 1.27
C ALA A 34 5.36 13.94 1.40
N LEU A 35 5.60 13.46 2.63
CA LEU A 35 5.89 12.05 2.88
C LEU A 35 4.74 11.13 2.45
N GLN A 36 3.49 11.50 2.74
CA GLN A 36 2.33 10.73 2.31
C GLN A 36 2.29 10.59 0.78
N ASN A 37 2.55 11.70 0.06
CA ASN A 37 2.57 11.71 -1.40
C ASN A 37 3.71 10.86 -1.98
N GLU A 38 4.90 10.90 -1.39
CA GLU A 38 6.02 10.04 -1.79
C GLU A 38 5.68 8.56 -1.61
N ALA A 39 5.09 8.19 -0.48
CA ALA A 39 4.68 6.82 -0.20
C ALA A 39 3.59 6.33 -1.17
N ILE A 40 2.62 7.19 -1.53
CA ILE A 40 1.59 6.88 -2.55
C ILE A 40 2.23 6.68 -3.92
N LYS A 41 3.17 7.55 -4.33
CA LYS A 41 3.88 7.42 -5.61
C LYS A 41 4.77 6.18 -5.68
N ALA A 42 5.24 5.70 -4.53
CA ALA A 42 6.05 4.49 -4.42
C ALA A 42 5.24 3.18 -4.48
N ARG A 43 3.90 3.25 -4.65
CA ARG A 43 3.09 2.05 -4.88
C ARG A 43 3.55 1.33 -6.14
N THR A 44 3.68 0.01 -6.05
CA THR A 44 4.05 -0.79 -7.22
C THR A 44 2.87 -0.92 -8.18
N PRO A 45 3.09 -1.12 -9.49
CA PRO A 45 2.02 -1.39 -10.43
C PRO A 45 1.12 -2.57 -10.00
N ARG A 46 1.71 -3.61 -9.40
CA ARG A 46 0.96 -4.76 -8.87
C ARG A 46 0.05 -4.37 -7.70
N GLN A 47 0.53 -3.53 -6.80
CA GLN A 47 -0.27 -3.04 -5.69
C GLN A 47 -1.45 -2.19 -6.19
N ILE A 48 -1.18 -1.28 -7.14
CA ILE A 48 -2.22 -0.45 -7.77
C ILE A 48 -3.26 -1.35 -8.44
N ALA A 49 -2.82 -2.33 -9.23
CA ALA A 49 -3.71 -3.26 -9.91
C ALA A 49 -4.58 -4.09 -8.93
N ARG A 50 -4.07 -4.43 -7.73
CA ARG A 50 -4.90 -5.06 -6.67
C ARG A 50 -5.95 -4.09 -6.11
N MET A 51 -5.59 -2.82 -5.89
CA MET A 51 -6.51 -1.81 -5.39
C MET A 51 -7.61 -1.45 -6.38
N GLU A 52 -7.29 -1.45 -7.67
CA GLU A 52 -8.22 -1.15 -8.77
C GLU A 52 -9.12 -2.34 -9.15
N GLY A 53 -8.93 -3.52 -8.53
CA GLY A 53 -9.68 -4.73 -8.87
C GLY A 53 -9.35 -5.27 -10.26
N CYS A 54 -8.06 -5.27 -10.64
CA CYS A 54 -7.62 -5.73 -11.95
C CYS A 54 -7.74 -7.25 -12.09
N TYR A 55 -8.68 -7.69 -12.92
CA TYR A 55 -8.99 -9.09 -13.22
C TYR A 55 -7.75 -9.98 -13.47
N PHE A 56 -6.75 -9.49 -14.21
CA PHE A 56 -5.56 -10.30 -14.54
C PHE A 56 -4.66 -10.59 -13.34
N VAL A 57 -4.59 -9.69 -12.36
CA VAL A 57 -3.82 -9.92 -11.13
C VAL A 57 -4.52 -10.96 -10.26
N GLU A 58 -5.84 -10.92 -10.17
CA GLU A 58 -6.62 -11.93 -9.46
C GLU A 58 -6.45 -13.33 -10.09
N GLN A 59 -6.53 -13.42 -11.43
CA GLN A 59 -6.29 -14.68 -12.13
C GLN A 59 -4.85 -15.20 -11.94
N GLY A 60 -3.86 -14.31 -11.94
CA GLY A 60 -2.47 -14.68 -11.67
C GLY A 60 -2.25 -15.18 -10.24
N ASP A 61 -2.84 -14.52 -9.24
CA ASP A 61 -2.76 -14.94 -7.84
C ASP A 61 -3.49 -16.29 -7.61
N LEU A 62 -4.63 -16.52 -8.26
CA LEU A 62 -5.34 -17.82 -8.26
C LEU A 62 -4.51 -18.94 -8.90
N ALA A 63 -3.89 -18.68 -10.06
CA ALA A 63 -3.04 -19.66 -10.74
C ALA A 63 -1.81 -20.04 -9.89
N LYS A 64 -1.21 -19.06 -9.22
CA LYS A 64 -0.08 -19.28 -8.31
C LYS A 64 -0.50 -20.15 -7.12
N GLN A 65 -1.61 -19.82 -6.44
CA GLN A 65 -2.13 -20.64 -5.34
C GLN A 65 -2.46 -22.07 -5.78
N ALA A 66 -3.03 -22.25 -6.97
CA ALA A 66 -3.31 -23.57 -7.52
C ALA A 66 -2.02 -24.37 -7.79
N SER A 67 -0.93 -23.72 -8.22
CA SER A 67 0.37 -24.37 -8.42
C SER A 67 1.02 -24.79 -7.09
N GLU A 68 0.93 -23.94 -6.07
CA GLU A 68 1.49 -24.20 -4.74
C GLU A 68 0.74 -25.34 -4.03
N ALA A 69 -0.60 -25.35 -4.13
CA ALA A 69 -1.42 -26.44 -3.60
C ALA A 69 -1.13 -27.78 -4.27
N ARG A 70 -0.86 -27.79 -5.59
CA ARG A 70 -0.47 -29.02 -6.30
C ARG A 70 0.94 -29.49 -5.94
N GLY A 71 1.88 -28.56 -5.68
CA GLY A 71 3.23 -28.90 -5.23
C GLY A 71 3.27 -29.48 -3.81
N ALA A 72 2.37 -29.06 -2.92
CA ALA A 72 2.30 -29.53 -1.54
C ALA A 72 1.62 -30.91 -1.37
N ALA A 73 0.79 -31.33 -2.33
CA ALA A 73 0.05 -32.61 -2.27
C ALA A 73 0.78 -33.79 -2.95
N GLY A 74 1.98 -33.57 -3.48
CA GLY A 74 2.75 -34.57 -4.24
C GLY A 74 4.14 -34.89 -3.69
N GLY A 75 4.42 -34.57 -2.42
CA GLY A 75 5.68 -34.86 -1.71
C GLY A 75 5.56 -36.06 -0.79
#